data_AF-A0A846DZ22-F1
#
_entry.id   AF-A0A846DZ22-F1
#
_cell.length_a   1.000
_cell.length_b   1.000
_cell.length_c   1.000
_cell.angle_alpha   90.00
_cell.angle_beta   90.00
_cell.angle_gamma   90.00
#
_symmetry.space_group_name_H-M   'P 1'
#
loop_
_entity.id
_entity.type
_entity.pdbx_description
1 polymer ?
#
loop_
_entity_poly.entity_id
_entity_poly.type
_entity_poly.pdbx_seq_one_letter_code
_entity_poly.pdbx_strand_id
1 'polypeptide(L)'
;WLEDREAPTPVDSDEEIDRLFDLAKAVLAEQNLTLKRTAVTLTVVGEIPDLDLEDEEEEEIDNEDEEEFQSLASFYYDRQEYEIFAPLDPMFILARMNEDGEPELLSVEELQRLEPLLPQIEDQLFEALE
;
A
#
# COMPACT_ATOMS: atom_id res chain seq x y z
N TRP A 1 15.11 6.75 25.10
CA TRP A 1 15.74 5.62 24.39
C TRP A 1 14.93 5.28 23.13
N LEU A 2 14.58 6.27 22.31
CA LEU A 2 13.74 6.14 21.12
C LEU A 2 14.30 6.97 19.95
N GLU A 3 15.62 7.16 19.90
CA GLU A 3 16.25 8.12 18.97
C GLU A 3 17.14 7.46 17.89
N ASP A 4 16.97 6.17 17.55
CA ASP A 4 17.86 5.52 16.57
C ASP A 4 17.22 4.31 15.83
N ARG A 5 15.90 4.30 15.58
CA ARG A 5 15.37 3.40 14.54
C ARG A 5 15.46 4.14 13.21
N GLU A 6 16.44 3.76 12.39
CA GLU A 6 16.54 4.18 10.99
C GLU A 6 15.22 3.82 10.30
N ALA A 7 14.65 4.76 9.54
CA ALA A 7 13.42 4.52 8.80
C ALA A 7 13.57 3.29 7.90
N PRO A 8 12.56 2.41 7.81
CA PRO A 8 12.64 1.23 6.95
C PRO A 8 12.88 1.65 5.51
N THR A 9 13.78 0.95 4.82
CA THR A 9 14.02 1.17 3.39
C THR A 9 13.08 0.29 2.58
N PRO A 10 12.32 0.83 1.61
CA PRO A 10 11.46 0.04 0.74
C PRO A 10 12.23 -1.03 -0.04
N VAL A 11 11.58 -2.17 -0.25
CA VAL A 11 12.13 -3.26 -1.07
C VAL A 11 11.68 -3.04 -2.52
N ASP A 12 12.58 -2.48 -3.34
CA ASP A 12 12.25 -2.10 -4.73
C ASP A 12 12.57 -3.18 -5.78
N SER A 13 13.12 -4.32 -5.36
CA SER A 13 13.55 -5.40 -6.26
C SER A 13 12.52 -6.52 -6.34
N ASP A 14 12.01 -6.80 -7.53
CA ASP A 14 11.12 -7.96 -7.79
C ASP A 14 11.73 -9.29 -7.33
N GLU A 15 13.05 -9.48 -7.55
CA GLU A 15 13.76 -10.69 -7.13
C GLU A 15 13.84 -10.83 -5.61
N GLU A 16 13.88 -9.72 -4.88
CA GLU A 16 13.84 -9.72 -3.42
C GLU A 16 12.42 -9.96 -2.92
N ILE A 17 11.42 -9.31 -3.50
CA ILE A 17 10.00 -9.54 -3.20
C ILE A 17 9.65 -11.02 -3.42
N ASP A 18 10.10 -11.63 -4.52
CA ASP A 18 9.86 -13.05 -4.82
C ASP A 18 10.46 -13.98 -3.76
N ARG A 19 11.64 -13.65 -3.22
CA ARG A 19 12.29 -14.43 -2.15
C ARG A 19 11.54 -14.31 -0.83
N LEU A 20 11.02 -13.13 -0.52
CA LEU A 20 10.34 -12.84 0.74
C LEU A 20 8.86 -13.25 0.74
N PHE A 21 8.24 -13.37 -0.43
CA PHE A 21 6.79 -13.47 -0.59
C PHE A 21 6.15 -14.60 0.22
N ASP A 22 6.69 -15.82 0.12
CA ASP A 22 6.10 -16.98 0.81
C ASP A 22 6.19 -16.86 2.33
N LEU A 23 7.27 -16.24 2.84
CA LEU A 23 7.44 -16.00 4.26
C LEU A 23 6.52 -14.87 4.75
N ALA A 24 6.49 -13.74 4.04
CA ALA A 24 5.59 -12.63 4.32
C ALA A 24 4.12 -13.10 4.34
N LYS A 25 3.74 -13.94 3.37
CA LYS A 25 2.41 -14.56 3.31
C LYS A 25 2.13 -15.46 4.50
N ALA A 26 3.09 -16.28 4.93
CA ALA A 26 2.92 -17.15 6.08
C ALA A 26 2.74 -16.36 7.38
N VAL A 27 3.55 -15.31 7.57
CA VAL A 27 3.51 -14.43 8.74
C VAL A 27 2.17 -13.68 8.81
N LEU A 28 1.70 -13.12 7.70
CA LEU A 28 0.37 -12.50 7.64
C LEU A 28 -0.75 -13.50 7.93
N ALA A 29 -0.62 -14.75 7.49
CA ALA A 29 -1.63 -15.78 7.74
C ALA A 29 -1.79 -16.11 9.23
N GLU A 30 -0.76 -15.90 10.06
CA GLU A 30 -0.87 -16.04 11.52
C GLU A 30 -1.82 -15.00 12.15
N GLN A 31 -2.04 -13.88 11.47
CA GLN A 31 -2.93 -12.80 11.86
C GLN A 31 -4.26 -12.79 11.10
N ASN A 32 -4.65 -13.92 10.50
CA ASN A 32 -5.84 -14.03 9.63
C ASN A 32 -5.79 -13.11 8.40
N LEU A 33 -4.60 -12.71 7.95
CA LEU A 33 -4.39 -11.89 6.76
C LEU A 33 -3.85 -12.76 5.61
N THR A 34 -4.35 -12.53 4.40
CA THR A 34 -3.91 -13.24 3.19
C THR A 34 -3.22 -12.28 2.23
N LEU A 35 -1.93 -12.49 2.00
CA LEU A 35 -1.17 -11.78 0.97
C LEU A 35 -1.45 -12.35 -0.42
N LYS A 36 -1.78 -11.48 -1.38
CA LYS A 36 -2.06 -11.81 -2.77
C LYS A 36 -1.18 -10.99 -3.71
N ARG A 37 -0.70 -11.63 -4.78
CA ARG A 37 -0.19 -10.92 -5.95
C ARG A 37 -1.37 -10.53 -6.82
N THR A 38 -1.67 -9.24 -6.89
CA THR A 38 -2.67 -8.72 -7.83
C THR A 38 -1.98 -8.08 -9.02
N ALA A 39 -2.75 -7.61 -10.00
CA ALA A 39 -2.20 -7.12 -11.25
C ALA A 39 -1.41 -5.81 -11.11
N VAL A 40 -1.61 -5.05 -10.03
CA VAL A 40 -1.01 -3.72 -9.82
C VAL A 40 -0.15 -3.69 -8.56
N THR A 41 -0.66 -4.21 -7.45
CA THR A 41 0.03 -4.15 -6.15
C THR A 41 -0.06 -5.48 -5.39
N LEU A 42 0.76 -5.62 -4.35
CA LEU A 42 0.56 -6.65 -3.34
C LEU A 42 -0.67 -6.27 -2.51
N THR A 43 -1.63 -7.18 -2.40
CA THR A 43 -2.89 -6.91 -1.71
C THR A 43 -3.04 -7.84 -0.52
N VAL A 44 -3.28 -7.26 0.65
CA VAL A 44 -3.63 -7.97 1.87
C VAL A 44 -5.15 -8.03 2.00
N VAL A 45 -5.69 -9.21 2.32
CA VAL A 45 -7.13 -9.42 2.53
C VAL A 45 -7.35 -10.16 3.84
N GLY A 46 -8.22 -9.65 4.71
CA GLY A 46 -8.58 -10.31 5.97
C GLY A 46 -9.12 -9.32 6.99
N GLU A 47 -9.01 -9.69 8.26
CA GLU A 47 -9.33 -8.83 9.41
C GLU A 47 -8.14 -7.91 9.67
N ILE A 48 -8.07 -6.81 8.90
CA ILE A 48 -7.03 -5.79 9.09
C ILE A 48 -7.21 -5.18 10.50
N PRO A 49 -6.14 -5.09 11.31
CA PRO A 49 -6.22 -4.46 12.63
C PRO A 49 -6.73 -3.02 12.53
N ASP A 50 -7.53 -2.60 13.50
CA ASP A 50 -7.90 -1.18 13.61
C ASP A 50 -6.64 -0.34 13.81
N LEU A 51 -6.65 0.89 13.29
CA LEU A 51 -5.58 1.86 13.54
C LEU A 51 -5.60 2.21 15.01
N ASP A 52 -4.47 2.04 15.69
CA ASP A 52 -4.31 2.44 17.09
C ASP A 52 -4.00 3.94 17.16
N LEU A 53 -5.02 4.74 16.85
CA LEU A 53 -4.95 6.21 16.83
C LEU A 53 -4.73 6.83 18.23
N GLU A 54 -4.61 6.00 19.29
CA GLU A 54 -4.43 6.46 20.68
C GLU A 54 -2.94 6.70 21.03
N ASP A 55 -2.00 6.08 20.31
CA ASP A 55 -0.55 6.21 20.55
C ASP A 55 0.15 7.21 19.60
N GLU A 56 -0.56 7.73 18.61
CA GLU A 56 -0.15 8.93 17.86
C GLU A 56 -0.37 10.13 18.79
N GLU A 57 0.62 10.44 19.63
CA GLU A 57 0.74 11.80 20.15
C GLU A 57 0.61 12.71 18.93
N GLU A 58 -0.38 13.62 18.93
CA GLU A 58 -0.57 14.70 17.97
C GLU A 58 0.71 15.58 17.96
N GLU A 59 1.84 15.06 17.48
CA GLU A 59 2.81 15.90 16.83
C GLU A 59 2.09 16.36 15.58
N GLU A 60 1.56 17.59 15.64
CA GLU A 60 1.23 18.40 14.47
C GLU A 60 2.50 18.49 13.60
N ILE A 61 2.84 17.41 12.91
CA ILE A 61 3.71 17.45 11.76
C ILE A 61 2.80 18.03 10.69
N ASP A 62 2.86 19.35 10.57
CA ASP A 62 2.24 20.19 9.52
C ASP A 62 2.86 19.88 8.14
N ASN A 63 2.99 18.59 7.80
CA ASN A 63 3.36 18.08 6.49
C ASN A 63 2.21 17.17 6.02
N GLU A 64 1.15 17.78 5.50
CA GLU A 64 0.07 17.09 4.76
C GLU A 64 0.58 16.28 3.54
N ASP A 65 1.89 16.31 3.24
CA ASP A 65 2.54 15.63 2.12
C ASP A 65 3.30 14.33 2.51
N GLU A 66 3.30 13.91 3.79
CA GLU A 66 3.97 12.67 4.23
C GLU A 66 3.01 11.47 4.13
N GLU A 67 3.33 10.48 3.27
CA GLU A 67 2.55 9.24 3.16
C GLU A 67 2.59 8.46 4.49
N GLU A 68 1.41 8.21 5.07
CA GLU A 68 1.26 7.47 6.32
C GLU A 68 1.08 5.97 6.09
N PHE A 69 1.63 5.15 6.99
CA PHE A 69 1.66 3.70 6.85
C PHE A 69 1.28 2.97 8.13
N GLN A 70 0.41 1.96 8.03
CA GLN A 70 0.10 1.01 9.10
C GLN A 70 1.06 -0.19 9.04
N SER A 71 1.75 -0.49 10.14
CA SER A 71 2.48 -1.76 10.28
C SER A 71 1.50 -2.92 10.45
N LEU A 72 1.65 -3.95 9.60
CA LEU A 72 0.83 -5.16 9.65
C LEU A 72 1.55 -6.32 10.33
N ALA A 73 2.83 -6.54 10.03
CA ALA A 73 3.63 -7.63 10.59
C ALA A 73 5.12 -7.42 10.34
N SER A 74 5.97 -8.02 11.18
CA SER A 74 7.42 -8.09 10.96
C SER A 74 7.93 -9.52 10.99
N PHE A 75 9.04 -9.76 10.29
CA PHE A 75 9.68 -11.07 10.21
C PHE A 75 11.17 -10.96 9.87
N TYR A 76 11.90 -12.05 10.09
CA TYR A 76 13.32 -12.14 9.77
C TYR A 76 13.58 -13.05 8.57
N TYR A 77 14.43 -12.60 7.66
CA TYR A 77 14.96 -13.40 6.55
C TYR A 77 16.47 -13.16 6.43
N ASP A 78 17.27 -14.23 6.42
CA ASP A 78 18.75 -14.15 6.37
C ASP A 78 19.40 -13.16 7.37
N ARG A 79 18.85 -13.08 8.59
CA ARG A 79 19.27 -12.17 9.68
C ARG A 79 18.98 -10.69 9.44
N GLN A 80 18.24 -10.36 8.38
CA GLN A 80 17.68 -9.04 8.15
C GLN A 80 16.23 -9.03 8.66
N GLU A 81 15.85 -7.94 9.35
CA GLU A 81 14.47 -7.66 9.73
C GLU A 81 13.74 -7.01 8.56
N TYR A 82 12.53 -7.47 8.30
CA TYR A 82 11.59 -6.93 7.33
C TYR A 82 10.26 -6.65 8.01
N GLU A 83 9.58 -5.62 7.53
CA GLU A 83 8.29 -5.20 8.05
C GLU A 83 7.34 -4.94 6.88
N ILE A 84 6.08 -5.33 7.04
CA ILE A 84 5.03 -5.23 6.04
C ILE A 84 4.14 -4.06 6.45
N PHE A 85 4.09 -3.05 5.59
CA PHE A 85 3.26 -1.87 5.77
C PHE A 85 2.10 -1.85 4.77
N ALA A 86 0.97 -1.29 5.20
CA ALA A 86 -0.13 -0.89 4.31
C ALA A 86 -0.23 0.65 4.31
N PRO A 87 -0.32 1.30 3.15
CA PRO A 87 -0.58 2.74 3.10
C PRO A 87 -1.94 3.05 3.72
N LEU A 88 -2.01 4.12 4.51
CA LEU A 88 -3.28 4.65 5.04
C LEU A 88 -4.05 5.40 3.97
N ASP A 89 -3.33 6.09 3.08
CA ASP A 89 -3.94 6.79 1.97
C ASP A 89 -4.55 5.84 0.94
N PRO A 90 -5.81 6.09 0.51
CA PRO A 90 -6.43 5.31 -0.55
C PRO A 90 -5.67 5.38 -1.86
N MET A 91 -5.46 4.22 -2.50
CA MET A 91 -4.89 4.12 -3.84
C MET A 91 -5.98 3.95 -4.90
N PHE A 92 -5.94 4.75 -5.96
CA PHE A 92 -6.84 4.62 -7.11
C PHE A 92 -6.24 3.73 -8.21
N ILE A 93 -6.99 2.73 -8.66
CA ILE A 93 -6.64 1.91 -9.83
C ILE A 93 -7.55 2.30 -10.99
N LEU A 94 -6.97 2.88 -12.04
CA LEU A 94 -7.70 3.23 -13.25
C LEU A 94 -7.85 2.01 -14.17
N ALA A 95 -9.10 1.70 -14.50
CA ALA A 95 -9.46 0.65 -15.43
C ALA A 95 -10.49 1.15 -16.45
N ARG A 96 -10.40 0.65 -17.67
CA ARG A 96 -11.39 0.85 -18.73
C ARG A 96 -12.40 -0.30 -18.70
N MET A 97 -13.68 0.01 -18.76
CA MET A 97 -14.71 -1.01 -18.99
C MET A 97 -14.70 -1.44 -20.46
N ASN A 98 -14.56 -2.74 -20.73
CA ASN A 98 -14.63 -3.28 -22.08
C ASN A 98 -16.09 -3.43 -22.58
N GLU A 99 -16.28 -3.93 -23.80
CA GLU A 99 -17.61 -4.11 -24.42
C GLU A 99 -18.52 -5.07 -23.62
N ASP A 100 -17.92 -6.00 -22.87
CA ASP A 100 -18.60 -6.96 -22.00
C ASP A 100 -18.89 -6.38 -20.60
N GLY A 101 -18.46 -5.14 -20.32
CA GLY A 101 -18.62 -4.47 -19.04
C GLY A 101 -17.66 -4.97 -17.95
N GLU A 102 -16.54 -5.59 -18.33
CA GLU A 102 -15.49 -6.01 -17.41
C GLU A 102 -14.37 -4.96 -17.35
N PRO A 103 -13.76 -4.73 -16.17
CA PRO A 103 -12.66 -3.79 -16.04
C PRO A 103 -11.37 -4.37 -16.63
N GLU A 104 -10.73 -3.61 -17.52
CA GLU A 104 -9.41 -3.88 -18.10
C GLU A 104 -8.42 -2.79 -17.68
N LEU A 105 -7.19 -3.20 -17.33
CA LEU A 105 -6.13 -2.24 -17.03
C LEU A 105 -5.77 -1.42 -18.27
N LEU A 106 -5.54 -0.13 -18.03
CA LEU A 106 -5.06 0.78 -19.06
C LEU A 106 -3.63 0.45 -19.47
N SER A 107 -3.30 0.64 -20.75
CA SER A 107 -1.91 0.58 -21.18
C SER A 107 -1.11 1.76 -20.63
N VAL A 108 0.22 1.64 -20.61
CA VAL A 108 1.12 2.73 -20.16
C VAL A 108 0.89 4.00 -20.98
N GLU A 109 0.66 3.87 -22.29
CA GLU A 109 0.37 5.02 -23.16
C GLU A 109 -0.99 5.68 -22.87
N GLU A 110 -1.97 4.90 -22.44
CA GLU A 110 -3.28 5.43 -22.03
C GLU A 110 -3.17 6.18 -20.71
N LEU A 111 -2.44 5.62 -19.72
CA LEU A 111 -2.16 6.28 -18.45
C LEU A 111 -1.42 7.61 -18.63
N GLN A 112 -0.39 7.66 -19.47
CA GLN A 112 0.36 8.90 -19.76
C GLN A 112 -0.51 10.01 -20.36
N ARG A 113 -1.59 9.66 -21.07
CA ARG A 113 -2.54 10.66 -21.59
C ARG A 113 -3.47 11.19 -20.50
N LEU A 114 -3.70 10.40 -19.46
CA LEU A 114 -4.55 10.76 -18.33
C LEU A 114 -3.79 11.47 -17.22
N GLU A 115 -2.46 11.29 -17.10
CA GLU A 115 -1.60 11.97 -16.12
C GLU A 115 -1.93 13.47 -15.96
N PRO A 116 -2.09 14.29 -17.03
CA PRO A 116 -2.38 15.71 -16.88
C PRO A 116 -3.78 16.02 -16.32
N LEU A 117 -4.68 15.03 -16.34
CA LEU A 117 -6.06 15.13 -15.88
C LEU A 117 -6.26 14.52 -14.49
N LEU A 118 -5.31 13.74 -13.97
CA LEU A 118 -5.44 13.05 -12.68
C LEU A 118 -5.82 14.00 -11.53
N PRO A 119 -5.19 15.18 -11.35
CA PRO A 119 -5.55 16.05 -10.24
C PRO A 119 -7.03 16.48 -10.29
N GLN A 120 -7.55 16.78 -11.48
CA GLN A 120 -8.96 17.16 -11.63
C GLN A 120 -9.92 15.98 -11.41
N ILE A 121 -9.49 14.75 -11.71
CA ILE A 121 -10.28 13.53 -11.48
C ILE A 121 -10.33 13.23 -9.98
N GLU A 122 -9.19 13.35 -9.29
CA GLU A 122 -9.06 13.18 -7.85
C GLU A 122 -9.92 14.19 -7.10
N ASP A 123 -9.80 15.49 -7.42
CA ASP A 123 -10.62 16.56 -6.82
C ASP A 123 -12.12 16.22 -6.89
N GLN A 124 -12.61 15.84 -8.07
CA GLN A 124 -14.03 15.50 -8.28
C GLN A 124 -14.46 14.23 -7.53
N LEU A 125 -13.55 13.28 -7.37
CA LEU A 125 -13.82 12.03 -6.67
C LEU A 125 -13.90 12.25 -5.17
N PHE A 126 -12.98 13.02 -4.60
CA PHE A 126 -12.98 13.37 -3.18
C PHE A 126 -14.21 14.22 -2.82
N GLU A 127 -14.59 15.20 -3.65
CA GLU A 127 -15.84 15.96 -3.47
C GLU A 127 -17.09 15.06 -3.47
N ALA A 128 -17.07 13.95 -4.21
CA ALA A 128 -18.21 13.04 -4.29
C ALA A 128 -18.28 12.02 -3.14
N LEU A 129 -17.20 11.87 -2.37
CA LEU A 129 -17.10 10.95 -1.24
C LEU A 129 -17.43 11.62 0.10
N GLU A 130 -17.41 12.96 0.17
CA GLU A 130 -17.96 13.77 1.27
C GLU A 130 -19.51 13.84 1.28
#